data_AF-A0A1G2F460-F1
#
_entry.id   AF-A0A1G2F460-F1
#
_cell.length_a   1.000
_cell.length_b   1.000
_cell.length_c   1.000
_cell.angle_alpha   90.00
_cell.angle_beta   90.00
_cell.angle_gamma   90.00
#
_symmetry.space_group_name_H-M   'P 1'
#
loop_
_entity.id
_entity.type
_entity.pdbx_description
1 polymer ?
#
loop_
_entity_poly.entity_id
_entity_poly.type
_entity_poly.pdbx_seq_one_letter_code
_entity_poly.pdbx_strand_id
1 'polypeptide(L)'
;MPYTLKLEKFEGPLDLLLDLIEENKLAISEISLAKVGEDFLNYLKNFQELPREEAAYFLVVAATLMLIKSKSLLPFLEIGKEEEKSIEELEFRLKQLRFFRKLALEIQKTIQRRNFIFFKETNPEQRLGFYPGEKITVEKLKEAIDFLLNSLPKSEKLPEKILTRVVSIEKKIEELIARIQKAAKNSFDELIDPKDKIDRILSFLAVLELIKQGLVAVEQEKTFGKIELSKI
;
A
#
# COMPACT_ATOMS: atom_id res chain seq x y z
N MET A 1 -2.91 -13.16 -14.93
CA MET A 1 -2.20 -11.90 -15.25
C MET A 1 -3.00 -10.78 -14.60
N PRO A 2 -2.58 -10.21 -13.45
CA PRO A 2 -3.30 -9.08 -12.89
C PRO A 2 -3.12 -7.91 -13.86
N TYR A 3 -4.22 -7.44 -14.42
CA TYR A 3 -4.23 -6.31 -15.34
C TYR A 3 -3.98 -5.05 -14.51
N THR A 4 -2.81 -4.43 -14.70
CA THR A 4 -2.56 -3.06 -14.25
C THR A 4 -3.53 -2.17 -15.01
N LEU A 5 -4.58 -1.71 -14.33
CA LEU A 5 -5.58 -0.83 -14.91
C LEU A 5 -4.87 0.52 -15.09
N LYS A 6 -4.47 0.85 -16.32
CA LYS A 6 -4.02 2.20 -16.63
C LYS A 6 -5.21 3.12 -16.47
N LEU A 7 -5.29 3.85 -15.36
CA LEU A 7 -5.98 5.14 -15.33
C LEU A 7 -5.46 5.89 -16.55
N GLU A 8 -6.34 6.33 -17.46
CA GLU A 8 -6.09 6.51 -18.90
C GLU A 8 -4.84 7.31 -19.34
N LYS A 9 -4.03 7.89 -18.43
CA LYS A 9 -2.70 8.47 -18.68
C LYS A 9 -1.60 8.22 -17.63
N PHE A 10 -1.87 7.68 -16.44
CA PHE A 10 -0.90 7.69 -15.33
C PHE A 10 -0.82 6.36 -14.59
N GLU A 11 0.39 5.96 -14.19
CA GLU A 11 0.65 4.72 -13.42
C GLU A 11 0.58 4.96 -11.89
N GLY A 12 -0.32 5.86 -11.45
CA GLY A 12 -0.59 6.15 -10.04
C GLY A 12 -0.41 7.63 -9.64
N PRO A 13 -0.57 7.95 -8.34
CA PRO A 13 -0.63 9.35 -7.88
C PRO A 13 0.71 10.09 -7.97
N LEU A 14 1.83 9.38 -7.82
CA LEU A 14 3.17 10.00 -7.92
C LEU A 14 3.50 10.40 -9.35
N ASP A 15 3.05 9.63 -10.34
CA ASP A 15 3.27 9.93 -11.76
C ASP A 15 2.45 11.15 -12.19
N LEU A 16 1.16 11.19 -11.81
CA LEU A 16 0.31 12.37 -11.98
C LEU A 16 0.94 13.62 -11.34
N LEU A 17 1.39 13.51 -10.09
CA LEU A 17 1.96 14.64 -9.37
C LEU A 17 3.28 15.10 -9.99
N LEU A 18 4.11 14.18 -10.46
CA LEU A 18 5.35 14.51 -11.16
C LEU A 18 5.07 15.25 -12.46
N ASP A 19 4.10 14.80 -13.25
CA ASP A 19 3.73 15.46 -14.50
C ASP A 19 3.17 16.87 -14.26
N LEU A 20 2.33 17.08 -13.25
CA LEU A 20 1.86 18.42 -12.87
C LEU A 20 3.02 19.36 -12.47
N ILE A 21 4.05 18.85 -11.78
CA ILE A 21 5.25 19.62 -11.42
C ILE A 21 6.06 19.98 -12.67
N GLU A 22 6.24 19.02 -13.59
CA GLU A 22 7.00 19.21 -14.82
C GLU A 22 6.31 20.17 -15.80
N GLU A 23 4.98 20.06 -15.96
CA GLU A 23 4.17 20.97 -16.79
C GLU A 23 4.27 22.42 -16.30
N ASN A 24 4.24 22.63 -14.98
CA ASN A 24 4.40 23.94 -14.36
C ASN A 24 5.86 24.41 -14.27
N LYS A 25 6.83 23.61 -14.74
CA LYS A 25 8.28 23.87 -14.68
C LYS A 25 8.79 24.17 -13.26
N LEU A 26 8.23 23.47 -12.27
CA LEU A 26 8.56 23.66 -10.87
C LEU A 26 9.64 22.68 -10.39
N ALA A 27 10.34 23.05 -9.31
CA ALA A 27 11.23 22.14 -8.61
C ALA A 27 10.45 21.23 -7.65
N ILE A 28 10.96 20.03 -7.35
CA ILE A 28 10.34 19.16 -6.35
C ILE A 28 10.72 19.70 -4.95
N SER A 29 9.81 20.49 -4.36
CA SER A 29 9.94 21.12 -3.04
C SER A 29 8.56 21.37 -2.40
N GLU A 30 8.49 21.51 -1.08
CA GLU A 30 7.26 21.80 -0.32
C GLU A 30 6.44 22.95 -0.94
N ILE A 31 7.09 24.07 -1.28
CA ILE A 31 6.42 25.25 -1.87
C ILE A 31 5.76 24.92 -3.20
N SER A 32 6.44 24.10 -4.02
CA SER A 32 5.93 23.71 -5.32
C SER A 32 4.79 22.70 -5.19
N LEU A 33 4.90 21.78 -4.24
CA LEU A 33 3.85 20.81 -3.89
C LEU A 33 2.58 21.50 -3.37
N ALA A 34 2.73 22.55 -2.54
CA ALA A 34 1.61 23.38 -2.11
C ALA A 34 0.87 24.03 -3.30
N LYS A 35 1.62 24.43 -4.34
CA LYS A 35 1.09 25.08 -5.54
C LYS A 35 0.35 24.09 -6.45
N VAL A 36 0.92 22.92 -6.73
CA VAL A 36 0.29 21.89 -7.60
C VAL A 36 -0.77 21.06 -6.88
N GLY A 37 -0.87 21.15 -5.55
CA GLY A 37 -1.85 20.39 -4.77
C GLY A 37 -3.30 20.68 -5.15
N GLU A 38 -3.60 21.90 -5.59
CA GLU A 38 -4.93 22.28 -6.07
C GLU A 38 -5.25 21.62 -7.43
N ASP A 39 -4.28 21.61 -8.34
CA ASP A 39 -4.39 20.95 -9.64
C ASP A 39 -4.59 19.44 -9.47
N PHE A 40 -3.86 18.82 -8.55
CA PHE A 40 -4.01 17.40 -8.21
C PHE A 40 -5.42 17.08 -7.69
N LEU A 41 -5.96 17.90 -6.77
CA LEU A 41 -7.31 17.72 -6.24
C LEU A 41 -8.40 17.97 -7.28
N ASN A 42 -8.20 18.97 -8.15
CA ASN A 42 -9.11 19.25 -9.26
C ASN A 42 -9.12 18.09 -10.27
N TYR A 43 -7.96 17.52 -10.55
CA TYR A 43 -7.83 16.33 -11.39
C TYR A 43 -8.58 15.14 -10.80
N LEU A 44 -8.45 14.91 -9.49
CA LEU A 44 -9.19 13.86 -8.76
C LEU A 44 -10.71 14.06 -8.78
N LYS A 45 -11.21 15.30 -8.68
CA LYS A 45 -12.66 15.57 -8.73
C LYS A 45 -13.28 15.30 -10.09
N ASN A 46 -12.49 15.44 -11.16
CA ASN A 46 -12.92 15.18 -12.52
C ASN A 46 -12.84 13.70 -12.90
N PHE A 47 -12.28 12.85 -12.02
CA PHE A 47 -12.24 11.41 -12.20
C PHE A 47 -13.62 10.80 -11.91
N GLN A 48 -14.29 10.27 -12.95
CA GLN A 48 -15.63 9.70 -12.83
C GLN A 48 -15.64 8.38 -12.06
N GLU A 49 -14.61 7.53 -12.22
CA GLU A 49 -14.47 6.27 -11.49
C GLU A 49 -12.99 5.99 -11.18
N LEU A 50 -12.59 6.18 -9.92
CA LEU A 50 -11.32 5.65 -9.41
C LEU A 50 -11.52 4.18 -9.01
N PRO A 51 -10.70 3.24 -9.51
CA PRO A 51 -10.70 1.86 -9.00
C PRO A 51 -10.54 1.89 -7.49
N ARG A 52 -11.43 1.19 -6.77
CA ARG A 52 -11.49 1.20 -5.30
C ARG A 52 -10.14 0.80 -4.68
N GLU A 53 -9.39 -0.06 -5.36
CA GLU A 53 -8.06 -0.55 -4.97
C GLU A 53 -6.99 0.55 -5.04
N GLU A 54 -7.08 1.47 -5.99
CA GLU A 54 -6.09 2.54 -6.19
C GLU A 54 -6.44 3.82 -5.44
N ALA A 55 -7.72 4.03 -5.13
CA ALA A 55 -8.22 5.20 -4.42
C ALA A 55 -7.47 5.47 -3.10
N ALA A 56 -7.08 4.41 -2.37
CA ALA A 56 -6.32 4.54 -1.12
C ALA A 56 -4.99 5.29 -1.32
N TYR A 57 -4.25 4.99 -2.39
CA TYR A 57 -2.96 5.63 -2.67
C TYR A 57 -3.15 7.12 -3.03
N PHE A 58 -4.18 7.45 -3.80
CA PHE A 58 -4.50 8.84 -4.13
C PHE A 58 -4.94 9.63 -2.90
N LEU A 59 -5.73 9.03 -2.00
CA LEU A 59 -6.17 9.68 -0.76
C LEU A 59 -5.01 10.00 0.17
N VAL A 60 -4.04 9.10 0.31
CA VAL A 60 -2.83 9.35 1.11
C VAL A 60 -2.07 10.56 0.56
N VAL A 61 -1.83 10.60 -0.75
CA VAL A 61 -1.12 11.72 -1.39
C VAL A 61 -1.93 13.02 -1.29
N ALA A 62 -3.25 12.96 -1.49
CA ALA A 62 -4.14 14.11 -1.34
C ALA A 62 -4.09 14.69 0.09
N ALA A 63 -4.14 13.84 1.10
CA ALA A 63 -4.06 14.25 2.51
C ALA A 63 -2.70 14.92 2.81
N THR A 64 -1.59 14.34 2.31
CA THR A 64 -0.26 14.95 2.46
C THR A 64 -0.17 16.31 1.75
N LEU A 65 -0.74 16.45 0.55
CA LEU A 65 -0.77 17.73 -0.17
C LEU A 65 -1.63 18.79 0.55
N MET A 66 -2.75 18.38 1.14
CA MET A 66 -3.58 19.28 1.97
C MET A 66 -2.83 19.75 3.21
N LEU A 67 -2.09 18.85 3.87
CA LEU A 67 -1.22 19.19 5.00
C LEU A 67 -0.14 20.18 4.58
N ILE A 68 0.56 19.93 3.48
CA ILE A 68 1.59 20.84 2.93
C ILE A 68 0.98 22.21 2.64
N LYS A 69 -0.22 22.27 2.04
CA LYS A 69 -0.92 23.54 1.77
C LYS A 69 -1.31 24.27 3.06
N SER A 70 -1.80 23.54 4.07
CA SER A 70 -2.14 24.11 5.38
C SER A 70 -0.92 24.72 6.06
N LYS A 71 0.20 23.97 6.12
CA LYS A 71 1.49 24.44 6.65
C LYS A 71 2.00 25.68 5.90
N SER A 72 1.89 25.68 4.57
CA SER A 72 2.32 26.81 3.75
C SER A 72 1.48 28.08 3.96
N LEU A 73 0.21 27.96 4.35
CA LEU A 73 -0.69 29.10 4.58
C LEU A 73 -0.71 29.57 6.04
N LEU A 74 -0.37 28.68 6.98
CA LEU A 74 -0.39 28.93 8.42
C LEU A 74 1.05 28.87 8.97
N PRO A 75 1.78 30.00 9.03
CA PRO A 75 3.19 30.02 9.41
C PRO A 75 3.47 29.58 10.86
N PHE A 76 2.44 29.47 11.70
CA PHE A 76 2.53 29.02 13.09
C PHE A 76 1.95 27.62 13.31
N LEU A 77 1.65 26.87 12.24
CA LEU A 77 1.18 25.50 12.34
C LEU A 77 2.35 24.60 12.71
N GLU A 78 2.38 24.14 13.97
CA GLU A 78 3.27 23.07 14.38
C GLU A 78 2.68 21.73 13.93
N ILE A 79 3.44 21.01 13.10
CA ILE A 79 3.11 19.66 12.65
C ILE A 79 3.94 18.63 13.41
N GLY A 80 3.39 17.43 13.59
CA GLY A 80 4.06 16.34 14.25
C GLY A 80 5.25 15.80 13.45
N LYS A 81 6.19 15.14 14.13
CA LYS A 81 7.36 14.52 13.47
C LYS A 81 7.00 13.47 12.41
N GLU A 82 5.86 12.80 12.54
CA GLU A 82 5.40 11.81 11.56
C GLU A 82 4.87 12.49 10.28
N GLU A 83 4.24 13.64 10.44
CA GLU A 83 3.72 14.46 9.35
C GLU A 83 4.87 15.07 8.54
N GLU A 84 5.90 15.62 9.21
CA GLU A 84 7.13 16.09 8.56
C GLU A 84 7.80 14.99 7.74
N LYS A 85 7.99 13.80 8.33
CA LYS A 85 8.56 12.65 7.62
C LYS A 85 7.75 12.24 6.40
N SER A 86 6.42 12.33 6.47
CA SER A 86 5.54 11.99 5.34
C SER A 86 5.75 12.95 4.17
N ILE A 87 5.97 14.24 4.44
CA ILE A 87 6.27 15.27 3.44
C ILE A 87 7.64 15.00 2.80
N GLU A 88 8.66 14.77 3.63
CA GLU A 88 10.02 14.45 3.16
C GLU A 88 10.05 13.18 2.31
N GLU A 89 9.31 12.14 2.73
CA GLU A 89 9.20 10.89 2.00
C GLU A 89 8.51 11.09 0.64
N LEU A 90 7.46 11.92 0.58
CA LEU A 90 6.79 12.26 -0.68
C LEU A 90 7.76 12.96 -1.64
N GLU A 91 8.49 13.96 -1.18
CA GLU A 91 9.52 14.63 -1.99
C GLU A 91 10.59 13.66 -2.48
N PHE A 92 11.07 12.79 -1.60
CA PHE A 92 12.10 11.81 -1.92
C PHE A 92 11.63 10.82 -2.99
N ARG A 93 10.41 10.28 -2.84
CA ARG A 93 9.79 9.38 -3.82
C ARG A 93 9.62 10.05 -5.18
N LEU A 94 9.20 11.32 -5.23
CA LEU A 94 9.11 12.08 -6.48
C LEU A 94 10.47 12.30 -7.15
N LYS A 95 11.51 12.64 -6.36
CA LYS A 95 12.89 12.80 -6.87
C LYS A 95 13.42 11.49 -7.45
N GLN A 96 13.17 10.36 -6.78
CA GLN A 96 13.52 9.03 -7.29
C GLN A 96 12.75 8.68 -8.56
N LEU A 97 11.43 8.88 -8.59
CA LEU A 97 10.62 8.59 -9.77
C LEU A 97 11.12 9.38 -10.98
N ARG A 98 11.40 10.67 -10.82
CA ARG A 98 11.99 11.51 -11.87
C ARG A 98 13.34 10.98 -12.37
N PHE A 99 14.18 10.48 -11.46
CA PHE A 99 15.46 9.87 -11.81
C PHE A 99 15.26 8.59 -12.63
N PHE A 100 14.38 7.69 -12.19
CA PHE A 100 14.08 6.45 -12.90
C PHE A 100 13.40 6.69 -14.25
N ARG A 101 12.48 7.65 -14.38
CA ARG A 101 11.89 8.04 -15.68
C ARG A 101 12.97 8.49 -16.66
N LYS A 102 13.94 9.30 -16.22
CA LYS A 102 15.07 9.72 -17.05
C LYS A 102 15.93 8.53 -17.49
N LEU A 103 16.28 7.63 -16.57
CA LEU A 103 17.05 6.44 -16.91
C LEU A 103 16.30 5.52 -17.87
N ALA A 104 15.01 5.31 -17.65
CA ALA A 104 14.15 4.51 -18.52
C ALA A 104 14.13 5.07 -19.96
N LEU A 105 14.06 6.39 -20.12
CA LEU A 105 14.16 7.05 -21.41
C LEU A 105 15.53 6.82 -22.09
N GLU A 106 16.64 6.90 -21.34
CA GLU A 106 17.97 6.64 -21.89
C GLU A 106 18.16 5.17 -22.31
N ILE A 107 17.64 4.23 -21.51
CA ILE A 107 17.61 2.80 -21.86
C ILE A 107 16.76 2.61 -23.12
N GLN A 108 15.57 3.21 -23.18
CA GLN A 108 14.68 3.14 -24.33
C GLN A 108 15.36 3.66 -25.60
N LYS A 109 16.05 4.81 -25.54
CA LYS A 109 16.85 5.34 -26.66
C LYS A 109 17.94 4.36 -27.09
N THR A 110 18.61 3.71 -26.14
CA THR A 110 19.67 2.74 -26.41
C THR A 110 19.12 1.50 -27.14
N ILE A 111 17.98 0.97 -26.68
CA ILE A 111 17.27 -0.15 -27.32
C ILE A 111 16.78 0.23 -28.72
N GLN A 112 16.24 1.44 -28.89
CA GLN A 112 15.75 1.94 -30.17
C GLN A 112 16.85 2.09 -31.24
N ARG A 113 18.11 2.25 -30.85
CA ARG A 113 19.25 2.23 -31.79
C ARG A 113 19.44 0.88 -32.48
N ARG A 114 18.75 -0.18 -32.02
CA ARG A 114 18.77 -1.54 -32.59
C ARG A 114 20.17 -2.13 -32.78
N ASN A 115 21.14 -1.71 -31.94
CA ASN A 115 22.48 -2.30 -31.88
C ASN A 115 22.44 -3.63 -31.11
N PHE A 116 21.56 -4.53 -31.51
CA PHE A 116 21.48 -5.86 -30.94
C PHE A 116 22.51 -6.76 -31.62
N ILE A 117 23.33 -7.41 -30.80
CA ILE A 117 24.17 -8.50 -31.26
C ILE A 117 23.30 -9.75 -31.21
N PHE A 118 22.98 -10.29 -32.38
CA PHE A 118 22.28 -11.55 -32.49
C PHE A 118 23.31 -12.67 -32.60
N PHE A 119 23.24 -13.63 -31.68
CA PHE A 119 24.02 -14.86 -31.80
C PHE A 119 23.28 -15.83 -32.72
N LYS A 120 24.02 -16.56 -33.55
CA LYS A 120 23.43 -17.66 -34.31
C LYS A 120 23.06 -18.76 -33.32
N GLU A 121 21.79 -19.19 -33.30
CA GLU A 121 21.41 -20.41 -32.61
C GLU A 121 22.30 -21.55 -33.13
N THR A 122 22.98 -22.23 -32.20
CA THR A 122 23.89 -23.33 -32.53
C THR A 122 23.14 -24.37 -33.35
N ASN A 123 23.75 -24.83 -34.44
CA ASN A 123 23.13 -25.80 -35.35
C ASN A 123 22.73 -27.06 -34.56
N PRO A 124 21.42 -27.38 -34.43
CA PRO A 124 20.97 -28.52 -33.62
C PRO A 124 21.45 -29.87 -34.17
N GLU A 125 21.92 -29.91 -35.42
CA GLU A 125 22.50 -31.11 -36.04
C GLU A 125 23.95 -31.40 -35.64
N GLN A 126 24.65 -30.47 -34.99
CA GLN A 126 25.89 -30.84 -34.30
C GLN A 126 25.52 -31.64 -33.06
N ARG A 127 25.59 -32.97 -33.17
CA ARG A 127 25.70 -33.86 -32.02
C ARG A 127 27.03 -33.58 -31.32
N LEU A 128 27.08 -32.48 -30.57
CA LEU A 128 28.14 -32.22 -29.62
C LEU A 128 28.02 -33.33 -28.57
N GLY A 129 28.93 -34.31 -28.60
CA GLY A 129 29.11 -35.20 -27.47
C GLY A 129 29.31 -34.35 -26.22
N PHE A 130 28.69 -34.74 -25.10
CA PHE A 130 28.94 -34.07 -23.83
C PHE A 130 30.36 -34.41 -23.37
N TYR A 131 31.31 -33.52 -23.66
CA TYR A 131 32.68 -33.61 -23.18
C TYR A 131 32.87 -32.56 -22.08
N PRO A 132 32.69 -32.93 -20.80
CA PRO A 132 32.97 -32.01 -19.72
C PRO A 132 34.46 -31.64 -19.77
N GLY A 133 34.77 -30.34 -19.78
CA GLY A 133 36.15 -29.88 -19.69
C GLY A 133 36.79 -30.40 -18.40
N GLU A 134 38.10 -30.61 -18.39
CA GLU A 134 38.86 -31.25 -17.29
C GLU A 134 38.63 -30.63 -15.89
N LYS A 135 38.10 -29.40 -15.83
CA LYS A 135 37.80 -28.66 -14.61
C LYS A 135 36.36 -28.79 -14.11
N ILE A 136 35.50 -29.52 -14.82
CA ILE A 136 34.11 -29.80 -14.42
C ILE A 136 34.13 -31.05 -13.55
N THR A 137 33.82 -30.88 -12.27
CA THR A 137 33.65 -31.99 -11.32
C THR A 137 32.18 -32.14 -10.95
N VAL A 138 31.82 -33.27 -10.35
CA VAL A 138 30.44 -33.56 -9.91
C VAL A 138 29.97 -32.52 -8.89
N GLU A 139 30.87 -32.03 -8.04
CA GLU A 139 30.58 -31.02 -7.02
C GLU A 139 30.19 -29.69 -7.65
N LYS A 140 30.92 -29.23 -8.67
CA LYS A 140 30.58 -27.99 -9.40
C LYS A 140 29.28 -28.09 -10.16
N LEU A 141 28.96 -29.27 -10.70
CA LEU A 141 27.69 -29.50 -11.36
C LEU A 141 26.53 -29.41 -10.35
N LYS A 142 26.71 -29.99 -9.15
CA LYS A 142 25.76 -29.87 -8.06
C LYS A 142 25.57 -28.41 -7.63
N GLU A 143 26.66 -27.65 -7.43
CA GLU A 143 26.60 -26.22 -7.10
C GLU A 143 25.83 -25.41 -8.15
N ALA A 144 26.04 -25.68 -9.44
CA ALA A 144 25.34 -25.02 -10.53
C ALA A 144 23.83 -25.36 -10.55
N ILE A 145 23.48 -26.62 -10.28
CA ILE A 145 22.07 -27.05 -10.16
C ILE A 145 21.41 -26.40 -8.95
N ASP A 146 22.10 -26.39 -7.80
CA ASP A 146 21.59 -25.75 -6.57
C ASP A 146 21.42 -24.23 -6.77
N PHE A 147 22.33 -23.57 -7.48
CA PHE A 147 22.19 -22.17 -7.85
C PHE A 147 20.98 -21.93 -8.77
N LEU A 148 20.78 -22.75 -9.79
CA LEU A 148 19.61 -22.68 -10.67
C LEU A 148 18.30 -22.88 -9.91
N LEU A 149 18.21 -23.93 -9.08
CA LEU A 149 17.02 -24.19 -8.28
C LEU A 149 16.71 -23.08 -7.28
N ASN A 150 17.73 -22.38 -6.77
CA ASN A 150 17.55 -21.25 -5.87
C ASN A 150 17.28 -19.91 -6.56
N SER A 151 17.68 -19.75 -7.82
CA SER A 151 17.44 -18.55 -8.63
C SER A 151 16.13 -18.58 -9.40
N LEU A 152 15.53 -19.77 -9.57
CA LEU A 152 14.15 -19.87 -10.02
C LEU A 152 13.24 -19.10 -9.05
N PRO A 153 12.27 -18.32 -9.56
CA PRO A 153 11.34 -17.58 -8.72
C PRO A 153 10.59 -18.58 -7.85
N LYS A 154 10.99 -18.67 -6.57
CA LYS A 154 10.20 -19.39 -5.57
C LYS A 154 8.87 -18.67 -5.52
N SER A 155 7.77 -19.41 -5.64
CA SER A 155 6.43 -18.86 -5.42
C SER A 155 6.38 -18.36 -3.99
N GLU A 156 6.76 -17.11 -3.75
CA GLU A 156 6.52 -16.43 -2.49
C GLU A 156 5.02 -16.39 -2.33
N LYS A 157 4.49 -17.30 -1.52
CA LYS A 157 3.15 -17.15 -0.99
C LYS A 157 3.17 -15.83 -0.23
N LEU A 158 2.49 -14.82 -0.79
CA LEU A 158 2.18 -13.58 -0.10
C LEU A 158 1.78 -13.94 1.34
N PRO A 159 2.23 -13.20 2.36
CA PRO A 159 1.93 -13.54 3.74
C PRO A 159 0.39 -13.53 3.93
N GLU A 160 -0.21 -14.73 3.93
CA GLU A 160 -1.63 -15.00 4.24
C GLU A 160 -2.04 -14.46 5.63
N LYS A 161 -1.05 -14.03 6.42
CA LYS A 161 -1.17 -13.52 7.78
C LYS A 161 -2.04 -12.24 7.89
N ILE A 162 -2.21 -11.48 6.81
CA ILE A 162 -3.09 -10.30 6.79
C ILE A 162 -4.55 -10.72 6.54
N LEU A 163 -4.78 -11.60 5.54
CA LEU A 163 -6.12 -12.07 5.18
C LEU A 163 -6.78 -12.88 6.31
N THR A 164 -6.02 -13.75 6.98
CA THR A 164 -6.52 -14.51 8.15
C THR A 164 -6.94 -13.62 9.31
N ARG A 165 -6.31 -12.45 9.48
CA ARG A 165 -6.70 -11.49 10.53
C ARG A 165 -8.02 -10.78 10.19
N VAL A 166 -8.25 -10.36 8.94
CA VAL A 166 -9.50 -9.68 8.55
C VAL A 166 -10.71 -10.60 8.74
N VAL A 167 -10.62 -11.84 8.27
CA VAL A 167 -11.69 -12.85 8.45
C VAL A 167 -11.98 -13.14 9.93
N SER A 168 -10.96 -13.04 10.80
CA SER A 168 -11.15 -13.20 12.24
C SER A 168 -11.94 -12.05 12.88
N ILE A 169 -11.87 -10.84 12.33
CA ILE A 169 -12.54 -9.66 12.86
C ILE A 169 -14.04 -9.73 12.62
N GLU A 170 -14.44 -10.01 11.37
CA GLU A 170 -15.85 -10.11 10.96
C GLU A 170 -16.57 -11.19 11.79
N LYS A 171 -15.96 -12.37 11.89
CA LYS A 171 -16.50 -13.48 12.67
C LYS A 171 -16.60 -13.17 14.17
N LYS A 172 -15.65 -12.39 14.71
CA LYS A 172 -15.65 -12.02 16.13
C LYS A 172 -16.68 -10.94 16.44
N ILE A 173 -16.96 -10.04 15.49
CA ILE A 173 -18.08 -9.10 15.57
C ILE A 173 -19.39 -9.90 15.63
N GLU A 174 -19.60 -10.89 14.74
CA GLU A 174 -20.80 -11.74 14.77
C GLU A 174 -20.97 -12.50 16.10
N GLU A 175 -19.89 -13.05 16.65
CA GLU A 175 -19.93 -13.73 17.96
C GLU A 175 -20.30 -12.77 19.11
N LEU A 176 -19.79 -11.53 19.09
CA LEU A 176 -20.11 -10.52 20.09
C LEU A 176 -21.56 -10.06 19.98
N ILE A 177 -22.06 -9.85 18.77
CA ILE A 177 -23.48 -9.56 18.51
C ILE A 177 -24.36 -10.67 19.10
N ALA A 178 -24.03 -11.93 18.84
CA ALA A 178 -24.79 -13.07 19.35
C ALA A 178 -24.76 -13.20 20.89
N ARG A 179 -23.63 -12.83 21.54
CA ARG A 179 -23.52 -12.81 23.01
C ARG A 179 -24.33 -11.67 23.63
N ILE A 180 -24.26 -10.48 23.05
CA ILE A 180 -24.99 -9.30 23.53
C ILE A 180 -26.50 -9.50 23.34
N GLN A 181 -26.94 -10.10 22.24
CA GLN A 181 -28.37 -10.39 22.01
C GLN A 181 -28.98 -11.41 22.99
N LYS A 182 -28.16 -12.29 23.59
CA LYS A 182 -28.62 -13.33 24.52
C LYS A 182 -28.76 -12.85 25.97
N ALA A 183 -28.12 -11.75 26.35
CA ALA A 183 -28.11 -11.24 27.71
C ALA A 183 -28.77 -9.87 27.79
N ALA A 184 -29.74 -9.71 28.70
CA ALA A 184 -30.59 -8.51 28.77
C ALA A 184 -29.84 -7.24 29.22
N LYS A 185 -28.77 -7.37 30.00
CA LYS A 185 -27.87 -6.30 30.45
C LYS A 185 -26.48 -6.87 30.69
N ASN A 186 -25.45 -6.27 30.08
CA ASN A 186 -24.04 -6.65 30.29
C ASN A 186 -23.17 -5.41 30.50
N SER A 187 -22.09 -5.56 31.27
CA SER A 187 -21.01 -4.57 31.26
C SER A 187 -20.07 -4.84 30.09
N PHE A 188 -19.56 -3.78 29.45
CA PHE A 188 -18.54 -3.91 28.40
C PHE A 188 -17.28 -4.65 28.90
N ASP A 189 -16.90 -4.43 30.17
CA ASP A 189 -15.75 -5.10 30.79
C ASP A 189 -15.92 -6.63 30.88
N GLU A 190 -17.16 -7.12 30.97
CA GLU A 190 -17.46 -8.56 31.03
C GLU A 190 -17.39 -9.23 29.65
N LEU A 191 -17.41 -8.43 28.57
CA LEU A 191 -17.36 -8.90 27.18
C LEU A 191 -15.93 -8.93 26.61
N ILE A 192 -14.93 -8.48 27.38
CA ILE A 192 -13.53 -8.38 26.95
C ILE A 192 -12.68 -9.42 27.68
N ASP A 193 -11.79 -10.09 26.95
CA ASP A 193 -10.69 -10.82 27.57
C ASP A 193 -9.56 -9.82 27.93
N PRO A 194 -9.19 -9.66 29.22
CA PRO A 194 -8.25 -8.63 29.66
C PRO A 194 -6.82 -8.78 29.12
N LYS A 195 -6.47 -9.90 28.47
CA LYS A 195 -5.09 -10.21 28.08
C LYS A 195 -4.69 -9.75 26.68
N ASP A 196 -5.63 -9.39 25.80
CA ASP A 196 -5.32 -9.02 24.41
C ASP A 196 -5.83 -7.61 24.05
N LYS A 197 -4.87 -6.72 23.73
CA LYS A 197 -5.14 -5.32 23.33
C LYS A 197 -5.92 -5.26 22.02
N ILE A 198 -5.70 -6.21 21.10
CA ILE A 198 -6.40 -6.26 19.82
C ILE A 198 -7.86 -6.61 20.08
N ASP A 199 -8.14 -7.58 20.95
CA ASP A 199 -9.52 -7.93 21.32
C ASP A 199 -10.28 -6.77 21.93
N ARG A 200 -9.64 -5.98 22.80
CA ARG A 200 -10.28 -4.79 23.36
C ARG A 200 -10.68 -3.78 22.27
N ILE A 201 -9.83 -3.56 21.27
CA ILE A 201 -10.12 -2.64 20.16
C ILE A 201 -11.26 -3.20 19.29
N LEU A 202 -11.24 -4.51 19.00
CA LEU A 202 -12.26 -5.16 18.17
C LEU A 202 -13.62 -5.20 18.86
N SER A 203 -13.67 -5.51 20.15
CA SER A 203 -14.92 -5.48 20.93
C SER A 203 -15.49 -4.06 21.01
N PHE A 204 -14.64 -3.05 21.14
CA PHE A 204 -15.08 -1.66 21.15
C PHE A 204 -15.67 -1.24 19.79
N LEU A 205 -15.01 -1.58 18.69
CA LEU A 205 -15.52 -1.34 17.33
C LEU A 205 -16.84 -2.07 17.08
N ALA A 206 -16.99 -3.31 17.56
CA ALA A 206 -18.23 -4.07 17.45
C ALA A 206 -19.41 -3.38 18.17
N VAL A 207 -19.16 -2.81 19.36
CA VAL A 207 -20.18 -2.05 20.11
C VAL A 207 -20.56 -0.77 19.36
N LEU A 208 -19.59 -0.04 18.78
CA LEU A 208 -19.88 1.15 17.98
C LEU A 208 -20.73 0.83 16.74
N GLU A 209 -20.45 -0.29 16.07
CA GLU A 209 -21.26 -0.75 14.93
C GLU A 209 -22.68 -1.15 15.37
N LEU A 210 -22.84 -1.78 16.54
CA LEU A 210 -24.16 -2.11 17.12
C LEU A 210 -24.99 -0.88 17.50
N ILE A 211 -24.34 0.16 18.04
CA ILE A 211 -24.98 1.46 18.32
C ILE A 211 -25.45 2.07 16.99
N LYS A 212 -24.58 2.08 15.98
CA LYS A 212 -24.90 2.62 14.65
C LYS A 212 -26.05 1.88 13.97
N GLN A 213 -26.21 0.58 14.21
CA GLN A 213 -27.32 -0.24 13.71
C GLN A 213 -28.59 -0.13 14.57
N GLY A 214 -28.56 0.56 15.72
CA GLY A 214 -29.71 0.75 16.60
C GLY A 214 -30.15 -0.50 17.35
N LEU A 215 -29.26 -1.48 17.52
CA LEU A 215 -29.56 -2.76 18.18
C LEU A 215 -29.27 -2.75 19.69
N VAL A 216 -28.44 -1.82 20.15
CA VAL A 216 -27.97 -1.72 21.54
C VAL A 216 -27.92 -0.27 21.98
N ALA A 217 -28.45 0.00 23.18
CA ALA A 217 -28.33 1.26 23.90
C ALA A 217 -27.18 1.17 24.90
N VAL A 218 -26.40 2.24 25.00
CA VAL A 218 -25.20 2.28 25.83
C VAL A 218 -25.30 3.46 26.79
N GLU A 219 -25.07 3.18 28.07
CA GLU A 219 -25.03 4.19 29.13
C GLU A 219 -23.65 4.21 29.79
N GLN A 220 -23.11 5.42 29.97
CA GLN A 220 -21.85 5.65 30.69
C GLN A 220 -22.01 6.88 31.58
N GLU A 221 -21.99 6.69 32.89
CA GLU A 221 -22.24 7.78 33.86
C GLU A 221 -21.09 8.78 33.98
N LYS A 222 -19.84 8.35 33.76
CA LYS A 222 -18.64 9.18 33.89
C LYS A 222 -17.67 8.90 32.74
N THR A 223 -16.93 9.91 32.31
CA THR A 223 -15.86 9.75 31.31
C THR A 223 -14.87 8.69 31.78
N PHE A 224 -14.62 7.68 30.95
CA PHE A 224 -13.81 6.49 31.28
C PHE A 224 -14.37 5.60 32.43
N GLY A 225 -15.65 5.78 32.78
CA GLY A 225 -16.37 4.91 33.69
C GLY A 225 -16.88 3.65 33.00
N LYS A 226 -17.56 2.80 33.78
CA LYS A 226 -18.19 1.57 33.27
C LYS A 226 -19.17 1.88 32.15
N ILE A 227 -19.16 1.03 31.14
CA ILE A 227 -20.04 1.11 29.98
C ILE A 227 -21.08 0.01 30.13
N GLU A 228 -22.33 0.38 30.36
CA GLU A 228 -23.45 -0.55 30.45
C GLU A 228 -24.12 -0.69 29.08
N LEU A 229 -24.35 -1.93 28.66
CA LEU A 229 -25.00 -2.28 27.41
C LEU A 229 -26.39 -2.82 27.71
N SER A 230 -27.40 -2.24 27.07
CA SER A 230 -28.79 -2.68 27.14
C SER A 230 -29.35 -2.88 25.73
N LYS A 231 -30.22 -3.88 25.58
CA LYS A 231 -30.89 -4.12 24.31
C LYS A 231 -32.00 -3.10 24.09
N ILE A 232 -32.12 -2.59 22.86
CA ILE A 232 -33.26 -1.77 22.40
C ILE A 232 -34.41 -2.68 21.97
#